data_AF-A0A2W4PX10-F1
#
_entry.id   AF-A0A2W4PX10-F1
#
_cell.length_a   1.000
_cell.length_b   1.000
_cell.length_c   1.000
_cell.angle_alpha   90.00
_cell.angle_beta   90.00
_cell.angle_gamma   90.00
#
_symmetry.space_group_name_H-M   'P 1'
#
loop_
_entity.id
_entity.type
_entity.pdbx_description
1 polymer ?
#
loop_
_entity_poly.entity_id
_entity_poly.type
_entity_poly.pdbx_seq_one_letter_code
_entity_poly.pdbx_strand_id
1 'polypeptide(L)'
;MLAAALWAWGIQRTLQCTLAVDRYQFQVGETIPVRLRVESDGFLPLPWVEVTDGTPAHLVTCDAPRQATAAGPLGSRIVTFHLRARRRGHFRIGPITAVTGDGFGLFTVTRTVESHRPVTVYPRVIPLREAPVPLGQPFGHLRTRQRAFVDPYSLAGIRPYQPGDNPRHIHWRVSARRGELHLKEFELTATTELVILLDLCAAAHVQGSRGETGETAVELAASLADLAARRHFPLSLLAVGEQRYHVPLTRGLRALDQVLEVLARVEVNGAAPLAQVLQFEAPALPPRATVALITPRLDMALAQEVLRLRESRPVMLIALQAETFAPENPALQAEAAAQAQLRLRLAGARVPVYAVAAGSDIGDLAAMQVLAAPEAAGAGAGASAAAGGEE
;
A
#
# COMPACT_ATOMS: atom_id res chain seq x y z
N MET A 1 27.80 24.55 47.64
CA MET A 1 27.85 23.13 47.21
C MET A 1 26.83 22.26 47.96
N LEU A 2 26.86 22.14 49.29
CA LEU A 2 25.92 21.28 50.02
C LEU A 2 24.43 21.63 49.79
N ALA A 3 24.08 22.92 49.76
CA ALA A 3 22.71 23.36 49.47
C ALA A 3 22.25 22.98 48.05
N ALA A 4 23.14 23.15 47.05
CA ALA A 4 22.86 22.77 45.66
C ALA A 4 22.72 21.24 45.51
N ALA A 5 23.55 20.47 46.20
CA ALA A 5 23.47 19.00 46.22
C ALA A 5 22.18 18.51 46.91
N LEU A 6 21.79 19.11 48.03
CA LEU A 6 20.55 18.78 48.75
C LEU A 6 19.32 19.15 47.91
N TRP A 7 19.38 20.28 47.19
CA TRP A 7 18.33 20.70 46.26
C TRP A 7 18.17 19.68 45.13
N ALA A 8 19.25 19.36 44.42
CA ALA A 8 19.23 18.38 43.34
C ALA A 8 18.75 17.00 43.83
N TRP A 9 19.19 16.57 45.03
CA TRP A 9 18.72 15.34 45.66
C TRP A 9 17.22 15.35 45.95
N GLY A 10 16.68 16.48 46.44
CA GLY A 10 15.25 16.66 46.67
C GLY A 10 14.42 16.62 45.37
N ILE A 11 14.88 17.30 44.31
CA ILE A 11 14.27 17.22 42.97
C ILE A 11 14.31 15.78 42.46
N GLN A 12 15.46 15.10 42.56
CA GLN A 12 15.60 13.73 42.05
C GLN A 12 14.56 12.77 42.64
N ARG A 13 14.20 12.93 43.92
CA ARG A 13 13.19 12.08 44.58
C ARG A 13 11.75 12.41 44.24
N THR A 14 11.47 13.64 43.85
CA THR A 14 10.11 14.17 43.70
C THR A 14 9.71 14.44 42.25
N LEU A 15 10.69 14.48 41.34
CA LEU A 15 10.47 14.74 39.92
C LEU A 15 9.80 13.53 39.24
N GLN A 16 8.59 13.76 38.74
CA GLN A 16 7.83 12.83 37.93
C GLN A 16 7.69 13.39 36.51
N CYS A 17 7.89 12.53 35.51
CA CYS A 17 7.70 12.87 34.11
C CYS A 17 6.73 11.88 33.49
N THR A 18 5.67 12.37 32.84
CA THR A 18 4.68 11.55 32.15
C THR A 18 4.55 12.00 30.70
N LEU A 19 4.63 11.04 29.78
CA LEU A 19 4.49 11.30 28.35
C LEU A 19 3.08 10.93 27.86
N ALA A 20 2.40 11.89 27.25
CA ALA A 20 1.12 11.70 26.59
C ALA A 20 1.26 11.94 25.08
N VAL A 21 0.78 10.98 24.29
CA VAL A 21 0.72 11.04 22.83
C VAL A 21 -0.74 11.21 22.43
N ASP A 22 -1.02 12.16 21.53
CA ASP A 22 -2.40 12.50 21.12
C ASP A 22 -3.15 11.33 20.47
N ARG A 23 -2.47 10.61 19.56
CA ARG A 23 -2.97 9.38 18.93
C ARG A 23 -1.85 8.37 18.70
N TYR A 24 -2.20 7.08 18.77
CA TYR A 24 -1.25 5.96 18.61
C TYR A 24 -1.23 5.37 17.21
N GLN A 25 -2.03 5.91 16.30
CA GLN A 25 -2.15 5.48 14.92
C GLN A 25 -2.21 6.71 14.02
N PHE A 26 -1.31 6.79 13.04
CA PHE A 26 -1.22 7.89 12.08
C PHE A 26 -0.41 7.48 10.85
N GLN A 27 -0.40 8.31 9.80
CA GLN A 27 0.32 8.01 8.56
C GLN A 27 1.69 8.69 8.48
N VAL A 28 2.56 8.15 7.62
CA VAL A 28 3.81 8.81 7.24
C VAL A 28 3.52 10.23 6.72
N GLY A 29 4.29 11.19 7.20
CA GLY A 29 4.16 12.60 6.85
C GLY A 29 3.22 13.40 7.76
N GLU A 30 2.36 12.74 8.56
CA GLU A 30 1.55 13.42 9.55
C GLU A 30 2.39 13.93 10.73
N THR A 31 1.96 15.06 11.28
CA THR A 31 2.50 15.65 12.50
C THR A 31 1.54 15.40 13.65
N ILE A 32 2.03 14.85 14.75
CA ILE A 32 1.26 14.61 15.97
C ILE A 32 1.82 15.43 17.14
N PRO A 33 0.97 16.05 17.96
CA PRO A 33 1.42 16.70 19.17
C PRO A 33 1.72 15.66 20.26
N VAL A 34 2.84 15.85 20.93
CA VAL A 34 3.28 15.07 22.08
C VAL A 34 3.47 15.99 23.27
N ARG A 35 2.91 15.59 24.42
CA ARG A 35 2.90 16.39 25.65
C ARG A 35 3.71 15.67 26.71
N LEU A 36 4.80 16.29 27.14
CA LEU A 36 5.54 15.86 28.31
C LEU A 36 5.06 16.69 29.52
N ARG A 37 4.46 16.01 30.49
CA ARG A 37 4.08 16.59 31.77
C ARG A 37 5.22 16.35 32.75
N VAL A 38 5.80 17.43 33.26
CA VAL A 38 6.89 17.43 34.25
C VAL A 38 6.33 18.00 35.54
N GLU A 39 6.38 17.20 36.61
CA GLU A 39 5.81 17.54 37.91
C GLU A 39 6.85 17.33 39.00
N SER A 40 6.81 18.15 40.04
CA SER A 40 7.55 17.90 41.27
C SER A 40 6.59 17.95 42.43
N ASP A 41 6.52 16.86 43.19
CA ASP A 41 5.76 16.81 44.46
C ASP A 41 6.55 17.45 45.62
N GLY A 42 7.70 18.05 45.34
CA GLY A 42 8.57 18.70 46.30
C GLY A 42 8.26 20.19 46.45
N PHE A 43 8.64 20.76 47.60
CA PHE A 43 8.58 22.19 47.84
C PHE A 43 9.68 22.98 47.10
N LEU A 44 10.67 22.30 46.53
CA LEU A 44 11.74 22.92 45.75
C LEU A 44 11.24 23.24 44.34
N PRO A 45 11.43 24.47 43.83
CA PRO A 45 11.05 24.79 42.46
C PRO A 45 11.99 24.14 41.45
N LEU A 46 11.50 23.98 40.22
CA LEU A 46 12.27 23.58 39.05
C LEU A 46 12.70 24.86 38.32
N PRO A 47 13.94 25.35 38.52
CA PRO A 47 14.37 26.64 37.98
C PRO A 47 14.45 26.64 36.45
N TRP A 48 14.73 25.49 35.86
CA TRP A 48 14.76 25.25 34.44
C TRP A 48 14.54 23.76 34.17
N VAL A 49 13.85 23.44 33.09
CA VAL A 49 13.66 22.08 32.58
C VAL A 49 13.96 22.13 31.11
N GLU A 50 14.99 21.43 30.67
CA GLU A 50 15.35 21.22 29.27
C GLU A 50 14.84 19.84 28.83
N VAL A 51 14.02 19.81 27.78
CA VAL A 51 13.47 18.57 27.24
C VAL A 51 14.13 18.26 25.91
N THR A 52 14.68 17.06 25.74
CA THR A 52 15.28 16.55 24.50
C THR A 52 14.60 15.27 24.06
N ASP A 53 14.20 15.19 22.80
CA ASP A 53 13.67 13.97 22.19
C ASP A 53 14.82 13.10 21.63
N GLY A 54 14.92 11.86 22.13
CA GLY A 54 15.85 10.84 21.66
C GLY A 54 15.23 9.81 20.72
N THR A 55 13.99 10.01 20.26
CA THR A 55 13.36 9.17 19.24
C THR A 55 14.24 9.17 17.99
N PRO A 56 14.56 8.00 17.38
CA PRO A 56 15.44 7.95 16.22
C PRO A 56 14.94 8.85 15.08
N ALA A 57 15.80 9.77 14.61
CA ALA A 57 15.44 10.82 13.65
C ALA A 57 14.89 10.30 12.31
N HIS A 58 15.28 9.07 11.93
CA HIS A 58 14.79 8.41 10.73
C HIS A 58 13.35 7.89 10.87
N LEU A 59 12.85 7.73 12.09
CA LEU A 59 11.45 7.36 12.38
C LEU A 59 10.57 8.60 12.50
N VAL A 60 11.07 9.62 13.20
CA VAL A 60 10.32 10.84 13.53
C VAL A 60 11.24 12.06 13.54
N THR A 61 10.75 13.20 13.07
CA THR A 61 11.42 14.51 13.28
C THR A 61 10.67 15.33 14.32
N CYS A 62 11.40 15.97 15.23
CA CYS A 62 10.83 16.86 16.25
C CYS A 62 11.11 18.33 15.91
N ASP A 63 10.08 19.18 16.00
CA ASP A 63 10.15 20.58 15.56
C ASP A 63 10.87 21.50 16.58
N ALA A 64 11.03 21.05 17.83
CA ALA A 64 11.65 21.82 18.91
C ALA A 64 12.38 20.91 19.90
N PRO A 65 13.67 20.60 19.67
CA PRO A 65 14.40 19.62 20.47
C PRO A 65 14.81 20.12 21.85
N ARG A 66 14.59 21.41 22.19
CA ARG A 66 14.94 22.02 23.48
C ARG A 66 13.92 23.10 23.85
N GLN A 67 13.06 22.80 24.82
CA GLN A 67 12.21 23.81 25.46
C GLN A 67 12.68 23.97 26.90
N ALA A 68 13.06 25.19 27.27
CA ALA A 68 13.39 25.55 28.64
C ALA A 68 12.13 26.09 29.32
N THR A 69 11.69 25.50 30.43
CA THR A 69 10.62 26.09 31.24
C THR A 69 10.88 25.95 32.73
N ALA A 70 10.40 26.90 33.53
CA ALA A 70 10.44 26.84 34.99
C ALA A 70 9.08 26.40 35.57
N ALA A 71 9.12 25.74 36.72
CA ALA A 71 7.94 25.42 37.52
C ALA A 71 8.17 25.83 38.98
N GLY A 72 7.14 26.41 39.62
CA GLY A 72 7.19 26.77 41.03
C GLY A 72 7.18 25.55 41.96
N PRO A 73 7.21 25.75 43.30
CA PRO A 73 7.00 24.68 44.28
C PRO A 73 5.69 23.94 44.02
N LEU A 74 5.70 22.59 44.15
CA LEU A 74 4.54 21.74 43.82
C LEU A 74 4.02 21.98 42.38
N GLY A 75 4.90 22.45 41.50
CA GLY A 75 4.56 22.91 40.16
C GLY A 75 4.44 21.76 39.17
N SER A 76 3.44 21.87 38.30
CA SER A 76 3.28 21.05 37.12
C SER A 76 3.51 21.90 35.88
N ARG A 77 4.26 21.37 34.91
CA ARG A 77 4.47 22.02 33.62
C ARG A 77 4.25 21.05 32.48
N ILE A 78 3.58 21.53 31.44
CA ILE A 78 3.36 20.78 30.21
C ILE A 78 4.20 21.40 29.11
N VAL A 79 5.09 20.59 28.55
CA VAL A 79 5.92 20.90 27.39
C VAL A 79 5.28 20.19 26.20
N THR A 80 4.90 20.95 25.17
CA THR A 80 4.26 20.40 23.96
C THR A 80 5.20 20.56 22.79
N PHE A 81 5.47 19.48 22.08
CA PHE A 81 6.25 19.47 20.85
C PHE A 81 5.54 18.62 19.80
N HIS A 82 5.95 18.81 18.56
CA HIS A 82 5.33 18.19 17.40
C HIS A 82 6.30 17.19 16.80
N LEU A 83 5.79 15.99 16.55
CA LEU A 83 6.52 14.87 16.00
C LEU A 83 5.96 14.55 14.61
N ARG A 84 6.80 14.67 13.58
CA ARG A 84 6.45 14.30 12.20
C ARG A 84 6.94 12.90 11.87
N ALA A 85 6.03 12.00 11.51
CA ALA A 85 6.41 10.66 11.09
C ALA A 85 7.18 10.68 9.76
N ARG A 86 8.34 10.01 9.74
CA ARG A 86 9.21 9.87 8.56
C ARG A 86 9.17 8.49 7.96
N ARG A 87 9.05 7.45 8.79
CA ARG A 87 9.05 6.06 8.35
C ARG A 87 7.89 5.31 8.96
N ARG A 88 7.28 4.43 8.16
CA ARG A 88 6.22 3.51 8.64
C ARG A 88 6.82 2.51 9.62
N GLY A 89 6.01 1.96 10.51
CA GLY A 89 6.50 1.00 11.49
C GLY A 89 5.70 0.95 12.77
N HIS A 90 6.14 0.05 13.65
CA HIS A 90 5.66 -0.05 15.03
C HIS A 90 6.81 0.32 15.96
N PHE A 91 6.72 1.45 16.63
CA PHE A 91 7.78 1.91 17.52
C PHE A 91 7.21 2.68 18.71
N ARG A 92 8.01 2.81 19.77
CA ARG A 92 7.68 3.67 20.90
C ARG A 92 8.25 5.06 20.64
N ILE A 93 7.49 6.09 20.98
CA ILE A 93 8.01 7.46 21.03
C ILE A 93 8.88 7.58 22.29
N GLY A 94 10.04 8.20 22.13
CA GLY A 94 11.09 8.31 23.13
C GLY A 94 12.32 7.46 22.78
N PRO A 95 13.35 7.46 23.66
CA PRO A 95 13.34 8.08 24.98
C PRO A 95 13.35 9.61 24.94
N ILE A 96 12.43 10.25 25.66
CA ILE A 96 12.44 11.70 25.89
C ILE A 96 13.09 11.98 27.22
N THR A 97 14.12 12.82 27.20
CA THR A 97 14.94 13.12 28.36
C THR A 97 14.65 14.54 28.85
N ALA A 98 14.18 14.65 30.08
CA ALA A 98 14.04 15.90 30.80
C ALA A 98 15.26 16.08 31.72
N VAL A 99 15.98 17.18 31.54
CA VAL A 99 17.10 17.60 32.37
C VAL A 99 16.68 18.85 33.14
N THR A 100 16.86 18.84 34.45
CA THR A 100 16.66 19.98 35.34
C THR A 100 17.85 20.07 36.28
N GLY A 101 17.96 21.13 37.08
CA GLY A 101 19.03 21.23 38.06
C GLY A 101 18.66 22.08 39.27
N ASP A 102 19.64 22.32 40.11
CA ASP A 102 19.52 23.30 41.19
C ASP A 102 19.56 24.74 40.65
N GLY A 103 19.15 25.71 41.47
CA GLY A 103 19.12 27.13 41.09
C GLY A 103 20.49 27.77 40.86
N PHE A 104 21.59 27.13 41.28
CA PHE A 104 22.96 27.59 41.06
C PHE A 104 23.63 26.93 39.84
N GLY A 105 22.97 25.94 39.22
CA GLY A 105 23.49 25.23 38.04
C GLY A 105 24.71 24.35 38.33
N LEU A 106 24.89 23.87 39.57
CA LEU A 106 26.03 23.05 39.98
C LEU A 106 25.79 21.55 39.81
N PHE A 107 24.53 21.13 39.88
CA PHE A 107 24.08 19.74 39.79
C PHE A 107 22.88 19.62 38.86
N THR A 108 22.89 18.59 38.02
CA THR A 108 21.80 18.26 37.10
C THR A 108 21.13 16.96 37.50
N VAL A 109 19.82 16.92 37.33
CA VAL A 109 18.96 15.75 37.50
C VAL A 109 18.34 15.43 36.15
N THR A 110 18.49 14.18 35.73
CA THR A 110 17.97 13.69 34.45
C THR A 110 16.89 12.66 34.67
N ARG A 111 15.78 12.78 33.95
CA ARG A 111 14.69 11.81 33.91
C ARG A 111 14.34 11.48 32.47
N THR A 112 14.30 10.20 32.15
CA THR A 112 13.99 9.71 30.81
C THR A 112 12.65 8.97 30.83
N VAL A 113 11.80 9.25 29.85
CA VAL A 113 10.47 8.68 29.73
C VAL A 113 10.22 8.26 28.28
N GLU A 114 9.53 7.14 28.12
CA GLU A 114 9.04 6.66 26.84
C GLU A 114 7.52 6.60 26.85
N SER A 115 6.94 6.53 25.66
CA SER A 115 5.51 6.27 25.51
C SER A 115 5.15 4.90 26.13
N HIS A 116 4.06 4.89 26.90
CA HIS A 116 3.57 3.69 27.57
C HIS A 116 2.97 2.65 26.59
N ARG A 117 2.60 3.09 25.39
CA ARG A 117 2.05 2.25 24.31
C ARG A 117 2.87 2.49 23.03
N PRO A 118 3.09 1.45 22.22
CA PRO A 118 3.67 1.61 20.90
C PRO A 118 2.72 2.41 20.02
N VAL A 119 3.32 3.11 19.06
CA VAL A 119 2.67 3.85 18.00
C VAL A 119 2.82 3.06 16.71
N THR A 120 1.73 3.00 15.94
CA THR A 120 1.72 2.45 14.58
C THR A 120 1.68 3.59 13.58
N VAL A 121 2.73 3.69 12.77
CA VAL A 121 2.78 4.60 11.63
C VAL A 121 2.45 3.81 10.37
N TYR A 122 1.28 4.07 9.80
CA TYR A 122 0.83 3.50 8.55
C TYR A 122 1.55 4.13 7.36
N PRO A 123 1.69 3.42 6.23
CA PRO A 123 2.13 4.06 5.00
C PRO A 123 1.15 5.17 4.60
N ARG A 124 1.65 6.15 3.86
CA ARG A 124 0.82 7.20 3.30
C ARG A 124 -0.14 6.61 2.27
N VAL A 125 -1.42 6.97 2.38
CA VAL A 125 -2.45 6.58 1.43
C VAL A 125 -2.69 7.73 0.46
N ILE A 126 -2.49 7.48 -0.84
CA ILE A 126 -2.67 8.50 -1.87
C ILE A 126 -3.93 8.14 -2.67
N PRO A 127 -5.02 8.93 -2.58
CA PRO A 127 -6.24 8.63 -3.31
C PRO A 127 -6.00 8.61 -4.82
N LEU A 128 -6.24 7.45 -5.44
CA LEU A 128 -6.18 7.30 -6.90
C LEU A 128 -7.37 8.03 -7.53
N ARG A 129 -7.11 9.00 -8.41
CA ARG A 129 -8.14 9.82 -9.08
C ARG A 129 -8.97 8.99 -10.04
N GLU A 130 -8.30 8.14 -10.80
CA GLU A 130 -8.89 7.19 -11.73
C GLU A 130 -8.53 5.76 -11.31
N ALA A 131 -9.47 4.84 -11.51
CA ALA A 131 -9.15 3.44 -11.32
C ALA A 131 -8.22 3.01 -12.48
N PRO A 132 -7.02 2.45 -12.18
CA PRO A 132 -6.06 2.08 -13.22
C PRO A 132 -6.69 1.13 -14.26
N VAL A 133 -7.58 0.25 -13.81
CA VAL A 133 -8.34 -0.67 -14.64
C VAL A 133 -9.83 -0.54 -14.27
N PRO A 134 -10.79 -0.75 -15.18
CA PRO A 134 -12.18 -0.98 -14.82
C PRO A 134 -12.30 -2.28 -13.99
N LEU A 135 -12.05 -2.17 -12.69
CA LEU A 135 -12.34 -3.19 -11.70
C LEU A 135 -13.83 -3.51 -11.82
N GLY A 136 -14.15 -4.76 -12.18
CA GLY A 136 -15.52 -5.18 -12.42
C GLY A 136 -16.02 -5.07 -13.86
N GLN A 137 -15.14 -5.00 -14.86
CA GLN A 137 -15.49 -5.41 -16.22
C GLN A 137 -14.60 -6.59 -16.65
N PRO A 138 -15.15 -7.66 -17.26
CA PRO A 138 -14.30 -8.65 -17.91
C PRO A 138 -13.49 -7.91 -18.97
N PHE A 139 -12.16 -7.92 -18.82
CA PHE A 139 -11.25 -7.34 -19.80
C PHE A 139 -11.69 -7.74 -21.21
N GLY A 140 -11.93 -6.72 -22.05
CA GLY A 140 -12.55 -6.87 -23.37
C GLY A 140 -12.05 -8.08 -24.15
N HIS A 141 -13.00 -8.84 -24.69
CA HIS A 141 -12.81 -10.01 -25.57
C HIS A 141 -11.87 -11.11 -25.08
N LEU A 142 -11.46 -11.12 -23.81
CA LEU A 142 -10.90 -12.35 -23.24
C LEU A 142 -12.00 -13.41 -23.34
N ARG A 143 -11.83 -14.37 -24.26
CA ARG A 143 -12.42 -15.70 -24.14
C ARG A 143 -11.75 -16.41 -22.96
N THR A 144 -11.84 -15.83 -21.77
CA THR A 144 -11.77 -16.64 -20.57
C THR A 144 -12.95 -17.62 -20.68
N ARG A 145 -12.70 -18.91 -20.46
CA ARG A 145 -13.77 -19.91 -20.36
C ARG A 145 -14.77 -19.55 -19.25
N GLN A 146 -14.43 -18.63 -18.36
CA GLN A 146 -15.35 -18.05 -17.39
C GLN A 146 -16.03 -16.82 -18.01
N ARG A 147 -17.18 -17.10 -18.63
CA ARG A 147 -18.24 -16.12 -18.84
C ARG A 147 -18.48 -15.35 -17.54
N ALA A 148 -18.76 -14.06 -17.66
CA ALA A 148 -19.31 -13.26 -16.58
C ALA A 148 -20.34 -14.09 -15.79
N PHE A 149 -20.15 -14.15 -14.46
CA PHE A 149 -20.97 -14.97 -13.60
C PHE A 149 -22.38 -14.39 -13.58
N VAL A 150 -23.31 -15.20 -14.07
CA VAL A 150 -24.76 -14.99 -14.01
C VAL A 150 -25.14 -15.14 -12.55
N ASP A 151 -25.50 -14.04 -11.87
CA ASP A 151 -25.98 -14.11 -10.48
C ASP A 151 -27.40 -14.74 -10.47
N PRO A 152 -27.59 -15.97 -9.98
CA PRO A 152 -28.88 -16.65 -10.05
C PRO A 152 -29.97 -15.98 -9.18
N TYR A 153 -29.61 -14.99 -8.36
CA TYR A 153 -30.53 -14.22 -7.52
C TYR A 153 -30.80 -12.81 -8.06
N SER A 154 -29.97 -12.29 -8.98
CA SER A 154 -30.20 -10.99 -9.64
C SER A 154 -30.90 -11.19 -10.98
N LEU A 155 -32.24 -11.17 -11.00
CA LEU A 155 -33.04 -11.24 -12.23
C LEU A 155 -32.98 -9.89 -12.97
N ALA A 156 -32.21 -9.81 -14.05
CA ALA A 156 -32.15 -8.65 -14.94
C ALA A 156 -33.45 -8.47 -15.76
N GLY A 157 -34.08 -9.58 -16.15
CA GLY A 157 -35.20 -9.55 -17.07
C GLY A 157 -35.75 -10.92 -17.41
N ILE A 158 -36.77 -10.93 -18.27
CA ILE A 158 -37.38 -12.16 -18.78
C ILE A 158 -37.57 -11.98 -20.28
N ARG A 159 -37.00 -12.89 -21.09
CA ARG A 159 -37.12 -12.86 -22.55
C ARG A 159 -37.69 -14.17 -23.12
N PRO A 160 -38.21 -14.17 -24.36
CA PRO A 160 -38.58 -15.40 -25.05
C PRO A 160 -37.40 -16.37 -25.18
N TYR A 161 -37.67 -17.66 -25.01
CA TYR A 161 -36.71 -18.74 -25.19
C TYR A 161 -36.32 -18.87 -26.67
N GLN A 162 -35.03 -19.03 -26.93
CA GLN A 162 -34.48 -19.30 -28.26
C GLN A 162 -33.84 -20.69 -28.31
N PRO A 163 -33.88 -21.39 -29.47
CA PRO A 163 -33.19 -22.66 -29.64
C PRO A 163 -31.69 -22.53 -29.31
N GLY A 164 -31.22 -23.31 -28.32
CA GLY A 164 -29.85 -23.25 -27.82
C GLY A 164 -29.70 -22.65 -26.42
N ASP A 165 -30.76 -22.05 -25.87
CA ASP A 165 -30.79 -21.57 -24.49
C ASP A 165 -30.83 -22.72 -23.48
N ASN A 166 -30.24 -22.50 -22.29
CA ASN A 166 -30.20 -23.52 -21.24
C ASN A 166 -31.59 -23.69 -20.59
N PRO A 167 -32.26 -24.85 -20.71
CA PRO A 167 -33.61 -25.05 -20.20
C PRO A 167 -33.72 -24.95 -18.66
N ARG A 168 -32.60 -25.03 -17.92
CA ARG A 168 -32.59 -24.82 -16.47
C ARG A 168 -32.95 -23.40 -16.06
N HIS A 169 -32.86 -22.43 -16.97
CA HIS A 169 -33.18 -21.02 -16.69
C HIS A 169 -34.61 -20.63 -17.10
N ILE A 170 -35.47 -21.59 -17.46
CA ILE A 170 -36.86 -21.31 -17.83
C ILE A 170 -37.63 -20.74 -16.63
N HIS A 171 -38.29 -19.61 -16.86
CA HIS A 171 -39.20 -19.01 -15.89
C HIS A 171 -40.60 -19.64 -16.03
N TRP A 172 -40.80 -20.81 -15.41
CA TRP A 172 -42.03 -21.61 -15.55
C TRP A 172 -43.32 -20.83 -15.30
N ARG A 173 -43.37 -19.98 -14.27
CA ARG A 173 -44.57 -19.19 -13.93
C ARG A 173 -44.98 -18.18 -15.02
N VAL A 174 -44.03 -17.61 -15.75
CA VAL A 174 -44.29 -16.63 -16.83
C VAL A 174 -44.61 -17.38 -18.11
N SER A 175 -43.87 -18.47 -18.35
CA SER A 175 -44.12 -19.34 -19.50
C SER A 175 -45.52 -19.94 -19.49
N ALA A 176 -45.99 -20.40 -18.32
CA ALA A 176 -47.34 -20.93 -18.15
C ALA A 176 -48.45 -19.88 -18.38
N ARG A 177 -48.19 -18.60 -18.06
CA ARG A 177 -49.17 -17.52 -18.25
C ARG A 177 -49.25 -17.01 -19.69
N ARG A 178 -48.13 -17.06 -20.42
CA ARG A 178 -48.02 -16.52 -21.79
C ARG A 178 -48.16 -17.57 -22.88
N GLY A 179 -48.19 -18.85 -22.53
CA GLY A 179 -48.30 -19.96 -23.50
C GLY A 179 -47.00 -20.25 -24.27
N GLU A 180 -45.93 -19.52 -23.99
CA GLU A 180 -44.63 -19.61 -24.69
C GLU A 180 -43.49 -19.68 -23.68
N LEU A 181 -42.42 -20.42 -23.98
CA LEU A 181 -41.26 -20.54 -23.09
C LEU A 181 -40.53 -19.20 -22.95
N HIS A 182 -40.32 -18.77 -21.70
CA HIS A 182 -39.56 -17.58 -21.36
C HIS A 182 -38.38 -17.96 -20.46
N LEU A 183 -37.22 -17.34 -20.70
CA LEU A 183 -35.99 -17.54 -19.94
C LEU A 183 -35.75 -16.40 -18.95
N LYS A 184 -35.25 -16.72 -17.75
CA LYS A 184 -34.70 -15.74 -16.81
C LYS A 184 -33.39 -15.20 -17.38
N GLU A 185 -33.31 -13.88 -17.55
CA GLU A 185 -32.05 -13.18 -17.76
C GLU A 185 -31.55 -12.73 -16.39
N PHE A 186 -30.30 -13.03 -16.09
CA PHE A 186 -29.69 -12.62 -14.85
C PHE A 186 -28.68 -11.52 -15.12
N GLU A 187 -28.51 -10.60 -14.16
CA GLU A 187 -27.46 -9.60 -14.26
C GLU A 187 -26.09 -10.28 -14.20
N LEU A 188 -25.18 -9.78 -15.03
CA LEU A 188 -23.78 -10.16 -14.98
C LEU A 188 -23.13 -9.37 -13.85
N THR A 189 -23.15 -9.90 -12.63
CA THR A 189 -22.48 -9.28 -11.49
C THR A 189 -20.97 -9.48 -11.62
N ALA A 190 -20.30 -8.50 -12.23
CA ALA A 190 -18.86 -8.42 -12.31
C ALA A 190 -18.27 -7.79 -11.04
N THR A 191 -18.57 -8.33 -9.85
CA THR A 191 -17.76 -7.99 -8.67
C THR A 191 -16.45 -8.74 -8.79
N THR A 192 -15.41 -8.06 -9.26
CA THR A 192 -14.05 -8.60 -9.31
C THR A 192 -13.38 -8.36 -7.96
N GLU A 193 -12.80 -9.41 -7.40
CA GLU A 193 -12.01 -9.35 -6.18
C GLU A 193 -10.64 -8.75 -6.52
N LEU A 194 -10.02 -8.00 -5.61
CA LEU A 194 -8.65 -7.49 -5.79
C LEU A 194 -7.72 -8.26 -4.88
N VAL A 195 -6.70 -8.88 -5.46
CA VAL A 195 -5.56 -9.43 -4.72
C VAL A 195 -4.34 -8.58 -5.06
N ILE A 196 -3.77 -7.94 -4.05
CA ILE A 196 -2.50 -7.23 -4.16
C ILE A 196 -1.37 -8.20 -3.82
N LEU A 197 -0.49 -8.46 -4.78
CA LEU A 197 0.78 -9.13 -4.56
C LEU A 197 1.90 -8.09 -4.54
N LEU A 198 2.50 -7.92 -3.37
CA LEU A 198 3.59 -6.97 -3.13
C LEU A 198 4.93 -7.72 -3.16
N ASP A 199 5.83 -7.28 -4.05
CA ASP A 199 7.22 -7.75 -4.04
C ASP A 199 7.93 -7.25 -2.78
N LEU A 200 8.52 -8.18 -2.03
CA LEU A 200 9.37 -7.88 -0.87
C LEU A 200 10.78 -8.46 -1.06
N CYS A 201 11.15 -8.89 -2.26
CA CYS A 201 12.47 -9.43 -2.56
C CYS A 201 13.54 -8.34 -2.42
N ALA A 202 14.45 -8.49 -1.45
CA ALA A 202 15.50 -7.50 -1.19
C ALA A 202 16.34 -7.18 -2.42
N ALA A 203 16.64 -8.20 -3.24
CA ALA A 203 17.44 -8.05 -4.47
C ALA A 203 16.71 -7.37 -5.64
N ALA A 204 15.40 -7.14 -5.54
CA ALA A 204 14.62 -6.42 -6.55
C ALA A 204 14.57 -4.91 -6.25
N HIS A 205 14.58 -4.54 -4.97
CA HIS A 205 14.40 -3.16 -4.54
C HIS A 205 15.70 -2.39 -4.41
N VAL A 206 15.58 -1.06 -4.49
CA VAL A 206 16.73 -0.15 -4.49
C VAL A 206 16.43 1.01 -3.56
N GLN A 207 17.43 1.36 -2.75
CA GLN A 207 17.48 2.61 -2.00
C GLN A 207 18.39 3.57 -2.77
N GLY A 208 17.80 4.48 -3.52
CA GLY A 208 18.52 5.40 -4.40
C GLY A 208 18.48 6.85 -3.93
N SER A 209 19.24 7.70 -4.60
CA SER A 209 19.29 9.14 -4.32
C SER A 209 17.93 9.86 -4.41
N ARG A 210 16.97 9.31 -5.16
CA ARG A 210 15.62 9.89 -5.36
C ARG A 210 14.52 9.19 -4.57
N GLY A 211 14.88 8.30 -3.65
CA GLY A 211 13.95 7.58 -2.78
C GLY A 211 14.10 6.06 -2.87
N GLU A 212 13.14 5.37 -2.24
CA GLU A 212 13.18 3.92 -2.08
C GLU A 212 12.03 3.26 -2.84
N THR A 213 12.34 2.28 -3.68
CA THR A 213 11.29 1.54 -4.42
C THR A 213 10.39 0.75 -3.46
N GLY A 214 10.93 0.29 -2.32
CA GLY A 214 10.17 -0.44 -1.29
C GLY A 214 9.07 0.41 -0.65
N GLU A 215 9.42 1.62 -0.20
CA GLU A 215 8.44 2.56 0.37
C GLU A 215 7.36 2.92 -0.66
N THR A 216 7.76 3.20 -1.90
CA THR A 216 6.83 3.54 -2.99
C THR A 216 5.90 2.37 -3.33
N ALA A 217 6.41 1.13 -3.34
CA ALA A 217 5.61 -0.07 -3.55
C ALA A 217 4.54 -0.25 -2.46
N VAL A 218 4.90 0.04 -1.21
CA VAL A 218 3.99 0.00 -0.07
C VAL A 218 2.93 1.10 -0.17
N GLU A 219 3.31 2.33 -0.55
CA GLU A 219 2.34 3.42 -0.78
C GLU A 219 1.36 3.08 -1.92
N LEU A 220 1.84 2.46 -3.00
CA LEU A 220 0.99 1.97 -4.09
C LEU A 220 0.00 0.89 -3.60
N ALA A 221 0.47 -0.08 -2.82
CA ALA A 221 -0.38 -1.12 -2.23
C ALA A 221 -1.46 -0.52 -1.32
N ALA A 222 -1.08 0.44 -0.47
CA ALA A 222 -2.01 1.14 0.42
C ALA A 222 -3.07 1.94 -0.37
N SER A 223 -2.65 2.60 -1.45
CA SER A 223 -3.52 3.40 -2.33
C SER A 223 -4.51 2.54 -3.13
N LEU A 224 -4.08 1.35 -3.59
CA LEU A 224 -4.97 0.37 -4.21
C LEU A 224 -5.96 -0.24 -3.20
N ALA A 225 -5.51 -0.52 -1.98
CA ALA A 225 -6.36 -1.03 -0.92
C ALA A 225 -7.48 -0.04 -0.57
N ASP A 226 -7.13 1.24 -0.47
CA ASP A 226 -8.06 2.34 -0.23
C ASP A 226 -9.04 2.53 -1.41
N LEU A 227 -8.58 2.43 -2.65
CA LEU A 227 -9.46 2.38 -3.83
C LEU A 227 -10.45 1.22 -3.75
N ALA A 228 -9.98 0.01 -3.42
CA ALA A 228 -10.83 -1.18 -3.29
C ALA A 228 -11.87 -1.02 -2.18
N ALA A 229 -11.47 -0.46 -1.03
CA ALA A 229 -12.37 -0.19 0.09
C ALA A 229 -13.46 0.83 -0.29
N ARG A 230 -13.10 1.95 -0.94
CA ARG A 230 -14.04 2.97 -1.43
C ARG A 230 -15.03 2.43 -2.46
N ARG A 231 -14.59 1.48 -3.30
CA ARG A 231 -15.43 0.83 -4.32
C ARG A 231 -16.15 -0.43 -3.81
N HIS A 232 -16.00 -0.75 -2.53
CA HIS A 232 -16.54 -1.96 -1.89
C HIS A 232 -16.12 -3.28 -2.56
N PHE A 233 -14.94 -3.29 -3.21
CA PHE A 233 -14.38 -4.51 -3.74
C PHE A 233 -13.81 -5.38 -2.61
N PRO A 234 -13.96 -6.71 -2.72
CA PRO A 234 -13.22 -7.62 -1.85
C PRO A 234 -11.73 -7.46 -2.09
N LEU A 235 -10.96 -7.36 -1.02
CA LEU A 235 -9.53 -7.09 -1.02
C LEU A 235 -8.79 -8.17 -0.26
N SER A 236 -7.69 -8.63 -0.83
CA SER A 236 -6.69 -9.47 -0.17
C SER A 236 -5.31 -8.90 -0.46
N LEU A 237 -4.41 -9.02 0.51
CA LEU A 237 -2.99 -8.68 0.37
C LEU A 237 -2.18 -9.96 0.58
N LEU A 238 -1.19 -10.16 -0.28
CA LEU A 238 -0.19 -11.20 -0.13
C LEU A 238 1.19 -10.60 -0.37
N ALA A 239 2.09 -10.81 0.57
CA ALA A 239 3.47 -10.35 0.48
C ALA A 239 4.39 -11.38 1.14
N VAL A 240 5.51 -11.71 0.49
CA VAL A 240 6.44 -12.73 0.99
C VAL A 240 7.83 -12.10 1.13
N GLY A 241 8.16 -11.74 2.37
CA GLY A 241 9.50 -11.32 2.78
C GLY A 241 10.25 -12.49 3.40
N GLU A 242 10.97 -12.26 4.50
CA GLU A 242 11.41 -13.35 5.39
C GLU A 242 10.21 -14.13 5.96
N GLN A 243 9.09 -13.45 6.16
CA GLN A 243 7.83 -14.01 6.60
C GLN A 243 6.76 -13.85 5.51
N ARG A 244 5.81 -14.79 5.49
CA ARG A 244 4.62 -14.73 4.64
C ARG A 244 3.54 -13.91 5.33
N TYR A 245 3.15 -12.79 4.70
CA TYR A 245 2.03 -11.95 5.12
C TYR A 245 0.85 -12.19 4.21
N HIS A 246 -0.30 -12.55 4.79
CA HIS A 246 -1.53 -12.76 4.03
C HIS A 246 -2.72 -12.18 4.79
N VAL A 247 -3.39 -11.22 4.15
CA VAL A 247 -4.70 -10.73 4.58
C VAL A 247 -5.75 -11.46 3.77
N PRO A 248 -6.61 -12.29 4.39
CA PRO A 248 -7.62 -13.03 3.66
C PRO A 248 -8.65 -12.09 3.05
N LEU A 249 -9.30 -12.55 2.00
CA LEU A 249 -10.26 -11.77 1.24
C LEU A 249 -11.38 -11.21 2.14
N THR A 250 -11.38 -9.89 2.33
CA THR A 250 -12.31 -9.14 3.19
C THR A 250 -12.87 -7.94 2.41
N ARG A 251 -13.90 -7.25 2.91
CA ARG A 251 -14.51 -6.08 2.25
C ARG A 251 -14.57 -4.86 3.17
N GLY A 252 -14.67 -3.68 2.56
CA GLY A 252 -14.92 -2.41 3.26
C GLY A 252 -13.76 -1.94 4.11
N LEU A 253 -14.04 -1.04 5.06
CA LEU A 253 -13.02 -0.38 5.89
C LEU A 253 -12.18 -1.36 6.72
N ARG A 254 -12.79 -2.45 7.21
CA ARG A 254 -12.04 -3.50 7.92
C ARG A 254 -10.94 -4.13 7.07
N ALA A 255 -11.17 -4.32 5.76
CA ALA A 255 -10.15 -4.85 4.87
C ALA A 255 -8.98 -3.86 4.71
N LEU A 256 -9.31 -2.57 4.59
CA LEU A 256 -8.30 -1.51 4.52
C LEU A 256 -7.46 -1.48 5.80
N ASP A 257 -8.09 -1.48 6.98
CA ASP A 257 -7.39 -1.43 8.27
C ASP A 257 -6.41 -2.62 8.43
N GLN A 258 -6.84 -3.84 8.10
CA GLN A 258 -5.98 -5.03 8.14
C GLN A 258 -4.81 -4.95 7.17
N VAL A 259 -5.06 -4.45 5.96
CA VAL A 259 -4.00 -4.26 4.96
C VAL A 259 -3.00 -3.20 5.41
N LEU A 260 -3.46 -2.05 5.92
CA LEU A 260 -2.57 -0.99 6.42
C LEU A 260 -1.75 -1.47 7.62
N GLU A 261 -2.32 -2.26 8.51
CA GLU A 261 -1.61 -2.86 9.66
C GLU A 261 -0.49 -3.79 9.21
N VAL A 262 -0.74 -4.64 8.20
CA VAL A 262 0.32 -5.47 7.61
C VAL A 262 1.35 -4.60 6.90
N LEU A 263 0.94 -3.65 6.07
CA LEU A 263 1.84 -2.77 5.31
C LEU A 263 2.73 -1.89 6.22
N ALA A 264 2.26 -1.55 7.43
CA ALA A 264 3.07 -0.88 8.44
C ALA A 264 4.17 -1.77 9.04
N ARG A 265 4.13 -3.10 8.82
CA ARG A 265 5.07 -4.09 9.38
C ARG A 265 5.95 -4.75 8.33
N VAL A 266 5.52 -4.82 7.07
CA VAL A 266 6.31 -5.46 6.03
C VAL A 266 7.63 -4.74 5.85
N GLU A 267 8.70 -5.52 5.68
CA GLU A 267 10.02 -5.03 5.28
C GLU A 267 10.42 -5.73 3.99
N VAL A 268 11.25 -5.05 3.19
CA VAL A 268 11.79 -5.63 1.96
C VAL A 268 13.03 -6.46 2.31
N ASN A 269 12.79 -7.65 2.85
CA ASN A 269 13.82 -8.58 3.33
C ASN A 269 13.69 -10.00 2.75
N GLY A 270 12.81 -10.20 1.76
CA GLY A 270 12.59 -11.49 1.13
C GLY A 270 13.76 -11.94 0.26
N ALA A 271 14.01 -13.24 0.27
CA ALA A 271 15.03 -13.87 -0.59
C ALA A 271 14.44 -14.37 -1.92
N ALA A 272 13.17 -14.76 -1.94
CA ALA A 272 12.54 -15.35 -3.12
C ALA A 272 12.13 -14.27 -4.14
N PRO A 273 12.51 -14.39 -5.43
CA PRO A 273 12.00 -13.53 -6.48
C PRO A 273 10.48 -13.64 -6.63
N LEU A 274 9.81 -12.54 -7.01
CA LEU A 274 8.35 -12.51 -7.16
C LEU A 274 7.81 -13.58 -8.12
N ALA A 275 8.56 -13.95 -9.16
CA ALA A 275 8.15 -15.02 -10.08
C ALA A 275 7.93 -16.36 -9.35
N GLN A 276 8.82 -16.71 -8.41
CA GLN A 276 8.71 -17.95 -7.62
C GLN A 276 7.56 -17.86 -6.61
N VAL A 277 7.41 -16.70 -5.97
CA VAL A 277 6.27 -16.44 -5.07
C VAL A 277 4.96 -16.59 -5.83
N LEU A 278 4.86 -15.98 -7.02
CA LEU A 278 3.68 -16.06 -7.87
C LEU A 278 3.37 -17.50 -8.29
N GLN A 279 4.40 -18.26 -8.68
CA GLN A 279 4.24 -19.67 -9.05
C GLN A 279 3.69 -20.52 -7.89
N PHE A 280 4.16 -20.28 -6.66
CA PHE A 280 3.73 -21.02 -5.47
C PHE A 280 2.33 -20.61 -4.99
N GLU A 281 2.00 -19.32 -5.07
CA GLU A 281 0.78 -18.75 -4.50
C GLU A 281 -0.39 -18.73 -5.49
N ALA A 282 -0.12 -18.72 -6.80
CA ALA A 282 -1.13 -18.69 -7.84
C ALA A 282 -2.23 -19.77 -7.71
N PRO A 283 -1.98 -21.00 -7.27
CA PRO A 283 -3.03 -22.01 -7.06
C PRO A 283 -4.01 -21.68 -5.93
N ALA A 284 -3.58 -20.90 -4.92
CA ALA A 284 -4.40 -20.53 -3.77
C ALA A 284 -5.19 -19.24 -3.98
N LEU A 285 -4.89 -18.48 -5.05
CA LEU A 285 -5.59 -17.24 -5.34
C LEU A 285 -7.05 -17.50 -5.74
N PRO A 286 -7.98 -16.63 -5.33
CA PRO A 286 -9.38 -16.76 -5.73
C PRO A 286 -9.55 -16.73 -7.26
N PRO A 287 -10.42 -17.58 -7.82
CA PRO A 287 -10.60 -17.70 -9.28
C PRO A 287 -11.19 -16.44 -9.92
N ARG A 288 -11.83 -15.56 -9.14
CA ARG A 288 -12.51 -14.33 -9.59
C ARG A 288 -11.71 -13.07 -9.26
N ALA A 289 -10.45 -13.20 -8.86
CA ALA A 289 -9.61 -12.08 -8.49
C ALA A 289 -8.90 -11.45 -9.70
N THR A 290 -8.91 -10.12 -9.74
CA THR A 290 -7.85 -9.36 -10.40
C THR A 290 -6.63 -9.36 -9.51
N VAL A 291 -5.51 -9.80 -10.09
CA VAL A 291 -4.23 -9.82 -9.42
C VAL A 291 -3.46 -8.57 -9.79
N ALA A 292 -3.18 -7.72 -8.81
CA ALA A 292 -2.31 -6.55 -8.96
C ALA A 292 -0.92 -6.87 -8.42
N LEU A 293 0.06 -6.94 -9.32
CA LEU A 293 1.46 -7.19 -8.99
C LEU A 293 2.19 -5.86 -8.89
N ILE A 294 2.90 -5.62 -7.78
CA ILE A 294 3.73 -4.43 -7.59
C ILE A 294 5.17 -4.88 -7.43
N THR A 295 6.04 -4.49 -8.37
CA THR A 295 7.46 -4.87 -8.33
C THR A 295 8.35 -3.84 -9.04
N PRO A 296 9.58 -3.61 -8.58
CA PRO A 296 10.61 -2.88 -9.31
C PRO A 296 11.39 -3.71 -10.33
N ARG A 297 11.19 -5.04 -10.38
CA ARG A 297 12.00 -5.95 -11.21
C ARG A 297 11.11 -6.78 -12.12
N LEU A 298 11.16 -6.48 -13.42
CA LEU A 298 10.52 -7.28 -14.45
C LEU A 298 11.56 -8.04 -15.28
N ASP A 299 11.75 -9.32 -14.96
CA ASP A 299 12.57 -10.23 -15.76
C ASP A 299 11.72 -11.17 -16.62
N MET A 300 12.38 -12.00 -17.42
CA MET A 300 11.71 -12.95 -18.31
C MET A 300 10.90 -14.01 -17.52
N ALA A 301 11.37 -14.42 -16.34
CA ALA A 301 10.71 -15.43 -15.54
C ALA A 301 9.37 -14.90 -15.01
N LEU A 302 9.38 -13.68 -14.45
CA LEU A 302 8.16 -13.03 -14.00
C LEU A 302 7.21 -12.74 -15.16
N ALA A 303 7.71 -12.27 -16.30
CA ALA A 303 6.88 -12.00 -17.47
C ALA A 303 6.15 -13.27 -17.95
N GLN A 304 6.82 -14.43 -17.94
CA GLN A 304 6.20 -15.71 -18.28
C GLN A 304 5.11 -16.11 -17.27
N GLU A 305 5.36 -15.96 -15.96
CA GLU A 305 4.36 -16.27 -14.94
C GLU A 305 3.15 -15.33 -15.02
N VAL A 306 3.34 -14.04 -15.31
CA VAL A 306 2.25 -13.08 -15.57
C VAL A 306 1.39 -13.53 -16.75
N LEU A 307 2.02 -13.94 -17.87
CA LEU A 307 1.30 -14.41 -19.05
C LEU A 307 0.53 -15.72 -18.80
N ARG A 308 1.13 -16.67 -18.07
CA ARG A 308 0.45 -17.90 -17.63
C ARG A 308 -0.75 -17.59 -16.75
N LEU A 309 -0.58 -16.70 -15.77
CA LEU A 309 -1.63 -16.32 -14.84
C LEU A 309 -2.81 -15.68 -15.57
N ARG A 310 -2.51 -14.81 -16.54
CA ARG A 310 -3.47 -14.10 -17.39
C ARG A 310 -4.43 -15.05 -18.13
N GLU A 311 -4.00 -16.27 -18.46
CA GLU A 311 -4.88 -17.25 -19.14
C GLU A 311 -6.10 -17.63 -18.29
N SER A 312 -5.97 -17.54 -16.96
CA SER A 312 -7.01 -17.93 -16.01
C SER A 312 -7.70 -16.74 -15.34
N ARG A 313 -7.02 -15.60 -15.17
CA ARG A 313 -7.54 -14.47 -14.41
C ARG A 313 -7.02 -13.12 -14.91
N PRO A 314 -7.78 -12.03 -14.71
CA PRO A 314 -7.31 -10.65 -14.82
C PRO A 314 -5.99 -10.41 -14.06
N VAL A 315 -4.97 -9.86 -14.73
CA VAL A 315 -3.70 -9.47 -14.09
C VAL A 315 -3.36 -8.04 -14.50
N MET A 316 -2.93 -7.21 -13.56
CA MET A 316 -2.31 -5.92 -13.80
C MET A 316 -0.92 -5.88 -13.15
N LEU A 317 0.00 -5.17 -13.78
CA LEU A 317 1.38 -5.01 -13.31
C LEU A 317 1.68 -3.53 -13.07
N ILE A 318 2.16 -3.21 -11.88
CA ILE A 318 2.69 -1.89 -11.53
C ILE A 318 4.20 -2.07 -11.38
N ALA A 319 4.92 -1.63 -12.41
CA ALA A 319 6.36 -1.74 -12.52
C ALA A 319 7.03 -0.44 -12.07
N LEU A 320 7.74 -0.48 -10.95
CA LEU A 320 8.55 0.63 -10.48
C LEU A 320 9.85 0.68 -11.30
N GLN A 321 10.19 1.84 -11.85
CA GLN A 321 11.38 2.02 -12.67
C GLN A 321 12.60 2.23 -11.79
N ALA A 322 13.20 1.15 -11.28
CA ALA A 322 14.33 1.20 -10.35
C ALA A 322 15.48 2.12 -10.83
N GLU A 323 15.72 2.19 -12.15
CA GLU A 323 16.70 3.06 -12.79
C GLU A 323 16.46 4.56 -12.55
N THR A 324 15.22 4.96 -12.26
CA THR A 324 14.86 6.35 -11.96
C THR A 324 15.02 6.71 -10.48
N PHE A 325 15.02 5.71 -9.59
CA PHE A 325 15.22 5.90 -8.14
C PHE A 325 16.69 6.04 -7.79
N ALA A 326 17.55 5.26 -8.46
CA ALA A 326 19.01 5.34 -8.34
C ALA A 326 19.66 5.58 -9.72
N PRO A 327 19.51 6.79 -10.30
CA PRO A 327 20.09 7.12 -11.61
C PRO A 327 21.62 6.95 -11.65
N GLU A 328 22.28 7.07 -10.50
CA GLU A 328 23.71 6.85 -10.31
C GLU A 328 24.17 5.40 -10.51
N ASN A 329 23.27 4.41 -10.52
CA ASN A 329 23.63 2.99 -10.61
C ASN A 329 23.66 2.49 -12.07
N PRO A 330 24.84 2.22 -12.66
CA PRO A 330 24.96 1.84 -14.07
C PRO A 330 24.36 0.46 -14.39
N ALA A 331 24.31 -0.46 -13.43
CA ALA A 331 23.71 -1.79 -13.64
C ALA A 331 22.21 -1.67 -13.90
N LEU A 332 21.51 -0.81 -13.16
CA LEU A 332 20.08 -0.54 -13.37
C LEU A 332 19.83 0.11 -14.73
N GLN A 333 20.71 1.02 -15.16
CA GLN A 333 20.62 1.65 -16.49
C GLN A 333 20.78 0.61 -17.62
N ALA A 334 21.69 -0.35 -17.46
CA ALA A 334 21.89 -1.42 -18.43
C ALA A 334 20.67 -2.36 -18.54
N GLU A 335 19.99 -2.62 -17.42
CA GLU A 335 18.80 -3.48 -17.39
C GLU A 335 17.52 -2.77 -17.88
N ALA A 336 17.46 -1.43 -17.77
CA ALA A 336 16.26 -0.63 -18.04
C ALA A 336 15.65 -0.87 -19.44
N ALA A 337 16.50 -1.01 -20.48
CA ALA A 337 16.06 -1.26 -21.85
C ALA A 337 15.39 -2.64 -22.00
N ALA A 338 15.95 -3.67 -21.38
CA ALA A 338 15.37 -5.01 -21.39
C ALA A 338 14.03 -5.03 -20.64
N GLN A 339 13.94 -4.38 -19.48
CA GLN A 339 12.69 -4.26 -18.73
C GLN A 339 11.64 -3.43 -19.47
N ALA A 340 12.03 -2.37 -20.19
CA ALA A 340 11.14 -1.61 -21.07
C ALA A 340 10.53 -2.47 -22.19
N GLN A 341 11.35 -3.31 -22.83
CA GLN A 341 10.87 -4.23 -23.85
C GLN A 341 9.88 -5.27 -23.29
N LEU A 342 10.13 -5.78 -22.08
CA LEU A 342 9.20 -6.70 -21.41
C LEU A 342 7.87 -6.02 -21.04
N ARG A 343 7.91 -4.77 -20.55
CA ARG A 343 6.70 -3.97 -20.28
C ARG A 343 5.84 -3.82 -21.56
N LEU A 344 6.46 -3.47 -22.68
CA LEU A 344 5.76 -3.35 -23.97
C LEU A 344 5.20 -4.69 -24.46
N ARG A 345 5.93 -5.80 -24.28
CA ARG A 345 5.42 -7.15 -24.63
C ARG A 345 4.19 -7.53 -23.80
N LEU A 346 4.21 -7.27 -22.50
CA LEU A 346 3.07 -7.52 -21.62
C LEU A 346 1.87 -6.62 -21.96
N ALA A 347 2.12 -5.34 -22.24
CA ALA A 347 1.08 -4.41 -22.71
C ALA A 347 0.46 -4.87 -24.04
N GLY A 348 1.28 -5.33 -25.01
CA GLY A 348 0.81 -5.90 -26.28
C GLY A 348 0.02 -7.20 -26.09
N ALA A 349 0.38 -7.99 -25.08
CA ALA A 349 -0.40 -9.13 -24.61
C ALA A 349 -1.66 -8.72 -23.81
N ARG A 350 -2.05 -7.44 -23.79
CA ARG A 350 -3.22 -6.91 -23.06
C ARG A 350 -3.18 -7.17 -21.54
N VAL A 351 -1.98 -7.14 -20.95
CA VAL A 351 -1.82 -6.96 -19.51
C VAL A 351 -1.71 -5.46 -19.27
N PRO A 352 -2.57 -4.82 -18.48
CA PRO A 352 -2.35 -3.44 -18.07
C PRO A 352 -1.05 -3.32 -17.29
N VAL A 353 -0.11 -2.55 -17.82
CA VAL A 353 1.19 -2.29 -17.19
C VAL A 353 1.28 -0.80 -16.89
N TYR A 354 1.63 -0.43 -15.66
CA TYR A 354 1.88 0.94 -15.24
C TYR A 354 3.35 1.09 -14.91
N ALA A 355 4.03 2.08 -15.51
CA ALA A 355 5.44 2.34 -15.27
C ALA A 355 5.58 3.55 -14.32
N VAL A 356 5.96 3.29 -13.07
CA VAL A 356 6.06 4.33 -12.04
C VAL A 356 7.50 4.74 -11.85
N ALA A 357 7.84 5.97 -12.24
CA ALA A 357 9.16 6.56 -12.03
C ALA A 357 9.26 7.25 -10.65
N ALA A 358 10.49 7.46 -10.17
CA ALA A 358 10.74 8.20 -8.94
C ALA A 358 10.15 9.62 -9.02
N GLY A 359 9.42 10.02 -7.97
CA GLY A 359 8.77 11.32 -7.88
C GLY A 359 7.46 11.47 -8.66
N SER A 360 6.96 10.41 -9.30
CA SER A 360 5.66 10.44 -9.98
C SER A 360 4.50 10.61 -8.98
N ASP A 361 3.45 11.32 -9.37
CA ASP A 361 2.22 11.44 -8.55
C ASP A 361 1.42 10.14 -8.62
N ILE A 362 1.51 9.31 -7.57
CA ILE A 362 0.76 8.05 -7.46
C ILE A 362 -0.75 8.25 -7.68
N GLY A 363 -1.31 9.42 -7.36
CA GLY A 363 -2.72 9.73 -7.57
C GLY A 363 -3.17 9.62 -9.04
N ASP A 364 -2.24 9.80 -9.99
CA ASP A 364 -2.45 9.70 -11.45
C ASP A 364 -1.92 8.39 -12.04
N LEU A 365 -1.97 7.29 -11.27
CA LEU A 365 -1.47 5.99 -11.73
C LEU A 365 -1.99 5.59 -13.13
N ALA A 366 -3.25 5.90 -13.46
CA ALA A 366 -3.84 5.61 -14.77
C ALA A 366 -3.09 6.30 -15.94
N ALA A 367 -2.56 7.50 -15.74
CA ALA A 367 -1.79 8.24 -16.75
C ALA A 367 -0.41 7.60 -17.03
N MET A 368 0.05 6.72 -16.14
CA MET A 368 1.33 6.01 -16.26
C MET A 368 1.22 4.67 -17.00
N GLN A 369 0.07 4.42 -17.64
CA GLN A 369 -0.16 3.18 -18.37
C GLN A 369 0.75 3.09 -19.60
N VAL A 370 1.47 1.98 -19.71
CA VAL A 370 2.25 1.63 -20.89
C VAL A 370 1.28 1.18 -21.99
N LEU A 371 1.15 2.01 -23.02
CA LEU A 371 0.35 1.69 -24.19
C LEU A 371 1.20 0.91 -25.19
N ALA A 372 0.71 -0.24 -25.64
CA ALA A 372 1.28 -0.91 -26.80
C ALA A 372 1.01 -0.05 -28.04
N ALA A 373 1.98 0.03 -28.96
CA ALA A 373 1.72 0.60 -30.27
C ALA A 373 0.52 -0.13 -30.90
N PRO A 374 -0.43 0.58 -31.55
CA PRO A 374 -1.50 -0.08 -32.27
C PRO A 374 -0.86 -1.03 -33.28
N GLU A 375 -1.17 -2.32 -33.18
CA GLU A 375 -0.85 -3.27 -34.26
C GLU A 375 -1.37 -2.65 -35.55
N ALA A 376 -0.46 -2.37 -36.49
CA ALA A 376 -0.86 -1.97 -37.83
C ALA A 376 -1.82 -3.03 -38.35
N ALA A 377 -3.10 -2.68 -38.40
CA ALA A 377 -4.14 -3.52 -38.97
C ALA A 377 -3.66 -4.02 -40.34
N GLY A 378 -3.62 -5.35 -40.50
CA GLY A 378 -2.91 -6.02 -41.56
C GLY A 378 -3.08 -5.38 -42.94
N ALA A 379 -1.99 -4.80 -43.45
CA ALA A 379 -1.77 -4.66 -44.88
C ALA A 379 -1.55 -6.08 -45.45
N GLY A 380 -2.64 -6.79 -45.68
CA GLY A 380 -2.64 -8.20 -46.05
C GLY A 380 -3.98 -8.66 -46.62
N ALA A 381 -4.61 -7.84 -47.47
CA ALA A 381 -5.71 -8.26 -48.33
C ALA A 381 -5.80 -7.29 -49.52
N GLY A 382 -5.11 -7.59 -50.61
CA GLY A 382 -5.21 -6.78 -51.82
C GLY A 382 -4.16 -7.04 -52.89
N ALA A 383 -3.88 -8.30 -53.24
CA ALA A 383 -3.25 -8.66 -54.52
C ALA A 383 -3.36 -10.17 -54.79
N SER A 384 -4.56 -10.65 -55.09
CA SER A 384 -4.74 -11.92 -55.81
C SER A 384 -6.12 -11.93 -56.45
N ALA A 385 -6.20 -11.51 -57.72
CA ALA A 385 -7.18 -11.93 -58.73
C ALA A 385 -7.11 -10.97 -59.94
N ALA A 386 -6.18 -11.21 -60.86
CA ALA A 386 -6.27 -10.75 -62.25
C ALA A 386 -5.35 -11.60 -63.13
N ALA A 387 -5.69 -12.87 -63.29
CA ALA A 387 -5.22 -13.70 -64.39
C ALA A 387 -6.24 -14.81 -64.62
N GLY A 388 -6.97 -14.74 -65.74
CA GLY A 388 -7.70 -15.87 -66.30
C GLY A 388 -9.09 -15.56 -66.84
N GLY A 389 -9.18 -15.38 -68.16
CA GLY A 389 -10.24 -15.99 -68.97
C GLY A 389 -11.39 -15.08 -69.41
N GLU A 390 -11.44 -14.82 -70.72
CA GLU A 390 -12.59 -14.89 -71.66
C GLU A 390 -12.23 -14.01 -72.87
N GLU A 391 -11.77 -14.64 -73.95
CA GLU A 391 -12.53 -14.99 -75.17
C GLU A 391 -12.59 -13.85 -76.20
#